data_AF-A0AAN7ZGV0-F1
#
_entry.id   AF-A0AAN7ZGV0-F1
#
_cell.length_a   1.000
_cell.length_b   1.000
_cell.length_c   1.000
_cell.angle_alpha   90.00
_cell.angle_beta   90.00
_cell.angle_gamma   90.00
#
_symmetry.space_group_name_H-M   'P 1'
#
loop_
_entity.id
_entity.type
_entity.pdbx_description
1 polymer ?
#
loop_
_entity_poly.entity_id
_entity_poly.type
_entity_poly.pdbx_seq_one_letter_code
_entity_poly.pdbx_strand_id
1 'polypeptide(L)'
;MTNLTKLAISFFVFVAVMNGFVNAKNDESRKIVNARIESCSACKLVDLPEVQAFIYDDVPAYNNIEIMFIGGAPPELVLLNKDNVEVERINIEKYNREECNELLRKYGIKKKITKALVESCSGCKLNRLKDVKDFIYVDIPTYSNIEVNFIGGASPELIFMSDDDEEIEHVDLEPLTRKECNDLLINNGIRKKNEDELLWDQSKAEL
;
A
#
# COMPACT_ATOMS: atom_id res chain seq x y z
N MET A 1 10.84 26.33 54.31
CA MET A 1 10.22 25.05 53.86
C MET A 1 9.75 25.06 52.39
N THR A 2 10.26 25.95 51.53
CA THR A 2 9.77 26.09 50.13
C THR A 2 10.70 25.51 49.06
N ASN A 3 11.96 25.23 49.37
CA ASN A 3 12.95 24.74 48.38
C ASN A 3 12.91 23.21 48.20
N LEU A 4 12.60 22.44 49.25
CA LEU A 4 12.54 20.97 49.17
C LEU A 4 11.36 20.49 48.32
N THR A 5 10.20 21.15 48.43
CA THR A 5 9.00 20.83 47.66
C THR A 5 9.16 21.19 46.18
N LYS A 6 9.82 22.31 45.85
CA LYS A 6 10.15 22.68 44.48
C LYS A 6 11.10 21.67 43.81
N LEU A 7 12.10 21.17 44.54
CA LEU A 7 13.04 20.18 44.03
C LEU A 7 12.36 18.82 43.78
N ALA A 8 11.47 18.39 44.69
CA ALA A 8 10.71 17.16 44.54
C ALA A 8 9.73 17.22 43.35
N ILE A 9 9.05 18.35 43.15
CA ILE A 9 8.14 18.55 42.00
C ILE A 9 8.95 18.55 40.68
N SER A 10 10.10 19.24 40.64
CA SER A 10 10.96 19.25 39.45
C SER A 10 11.48 17.86 39.10
N PHE A 11 11.84 17.05 40.10
CA PHE A 11 12.29 15.66 39.88
C PHE A 11 11.14 14.76 39.39
N PHE A 12 9.95 14.89 39.96
CA PHE A 12 8.77 14.13 39.52
C PHE A 12 8.35 14.47 38.08
N VAL A 13 8.38 15.76 37.71
CA VAL A 13 8.13 16.19 36.33
C VAL A 13 9.18 15.62 35.40
N PHE A 14 10.47 15.66 35.78
CA PHE A 14 11.54 15.09 34.97
C PHE A 14 11.41 13.58 34.76
N VAL A 15 11.09 12.82 35.82
CA VAL A 15 10.85 11.37 35.73
C VAL A 15 9.61 11.06 34.87
N ALA A 16 8.52 11.81 35.03
CA ALA A 16 7.32 11.63 34.21
C ALA A 16 7.57 11.94 32.73
N VAL A 17 8.34 12.99 32.43
CA VAL A 17 8.75 13.35 31.07
C VAL A 17 9.64 12.25 30.47
N MET A 18 10.63 11.76 31.22
CA MET A 18 11.50 10.67 30.76
C MET A 18 10.74 9.37 30.50
N ASN A 19 9.81 8.98 31.37
CA ASN A 19 8.97 7.81 31.17
C ASN A 19 8.04 7.96 29.95
N GLY A 20 7.51 9.16 29.70
CA GLY A 20 6.73 9.46 28.50
C GLY A 20 7.54 9.30 27.21
N PHE A 21 8.78 9.80 27.18
CA PHE A 21 9.68 9.65 26.04
C PHE A 21 10.08 8.19 25.76
N VAL A 22 10.28 7.38 26.81
CA VAL A 22 10.62 5.95 26.66
C VAL A 22 9.43 5.18 26.08
N ASN A 23 8.20 5.43 26.54
CA ASN A 23 7.02 4.74 26.00
C ASN A 23 6.74 5.07 24.53
N ALA A 24 6.86 6.34 24.13
CA ALA A 24 6.66 6.74 22.74
C ALA A 24 7.68 6.10 21.77
N LYS A 25 8.94 5.97 22.19
CA LYS A 25 9.96 5.27 21.39
C LYS A 25 9.71 3.76 21.29
N ASN A 26 9.17 3.16 22.33
CA ASN A 26 8.90 1.73 22.38
C ASN A 26 7.78 1.31 21.41
N ASP A 27 6.83 2.19 21.14
CA ASP A 27 5.72 1.93 20.20
C ASP A 27 6.19 1.99 18.74
N GLU A 28 6.92 3.04 18.37
CA GLU A 28 7.54 3.20 17.04
C GLU A 28 8.50 2.05 16.69
N SER A 29 9.23 1.52 17.68
CA SER A 29 10.16 0.40 17.47
C SER A 29 9.48 -0.93 17.12
N ARG A 30 8.19 -1.10 17.46
CA ARG A 30 7.40 -2.31 17.17
C ARG A 30 6.56 -2.19 15.91
N LYS A 31 6.41 -0.98 15.36
CA LYS A 31 5.63 -0.76 14.15
C LYS A 31 6.33 -1.42 12.98
N ILE A 32 5.66 -2.41 12.40
CA ILE A 32 6.12 -3.11 11.20
C ILE A 32 5.92 -2.20 10.00
N VAL A 33 6.95 -2.09 9.17
CA VAL A 33 6.98 -1.25 7.97
C VAL A 33 7.45 -2.05 6.75
N ASN A 34 8.45 -2.92 6.97
CA ASN A 34 9.04 -3.76 5.93
C ASN A 34 8.92 -5.23 6.33
N ALA A 35 9.03 -6.11 5.35
CA ALA A 35 9.13 -7.55 5.55
C ALA A 35 10.25 -8.13 4.68
N ARG A 36 10.72 -9.31 5.05
CA ARG A 36 11.67 -10.08 4.26
C ARG A 36 11.36 -11.56 4.36
N ILE A 37 11.41 -12.27 3.25
CA ILE A 37 11.38 -13.72 3.24
C ILE A 37 12.79 -14.24 3.19
N GLU A 38 13.13 -15.13 4.11
CA GLU A 38 14.39 -15.87 4.12
C GLU A 38 14.09 -17.34 3.84
N SER A 39 14.74 -17.93 2.84
CA SER A 39 14.56 -19.37 2.55
C SER A 39 15.70 -19.94 1.72
N CYS A 40 15.89 -21.25 1.71
CA CYS A 40 16.73 -21.90 0.71
C CYS A 40 15.96 -22.11 -0.60
N SER A 41 16.48 -21.57 -1.72
CA SER A 41 15.83 -21.65 -3.05
C SER A 41 15.60 -23.08 -3.56
N ALA A 42 16.44 -24.04 -3.17
CA ALA A 42 16.50 -25.40 -3.74
C ALA A 42 16.45 -26.53 -2.70
N CYS A 43 16.17 -26.21 -1.43
CA CYS A 43 16.06 -27.21 -0.37
C CYS A 43 14.58 -27.55 -0.12
N LYS A 44 14.08 -27.35 1.10
CA LYS A 44 12.71 -27.62 1.53
C LYS A 44 11.62 -26.98 0.67
N LEU A 45 11.88 -25.88 -0.03
CA LEU A 45 10.85 -25.23 -0.87
C LEU A 45 10.30 -26.13 -1.96
N VAL A 46 11.10 -27.08 -2.48
CA VAL A 46 10.63 -28.05 -3.48
C VAL A 46 9.53 -28.94 -2.91
N ASP A 47 9.59 -29.23 -1.60
CA ASP A 47 8.59 -30.06 -0.90
C ASP A 47 7.41 -29.24 -0.37
N LEU A 48 7.41 -27.91 -0.56
CA LEU A 48 6.40 -26.97 -0.06
C LEU A 48 5.83 -26.14 -1.22
N PRO A 49 5.08 -26.76 -2.17
CA PRO A 49 4.65 -26.09 -3.40
C PRO A 49 3.79 -24.84 -3.15
N GLU A 50 2.95 -24.85 -2.12
CA GLU A 50 2.12 -23.69 -1.75
C GLU A 50 2.97 -22.49 -1.29
N VAL A 51 3.95 -22.74 -0.41
CA VAL A 51 4.89 -21.71 0.07
C VAL A 51 5.80 -21.25 -1.07
N GLN A 52 6.21 -22.17 -1.94
CA GLN A 52 7.01 -21.85 -3.11
C GLN A 52 6.25 -20.92 -4.07
N ALA A 53 4.99 -21.24 -4.39
CA ALA A 53 4.14 -20.41 -5.23
C ALA A 53 3.89 -19.03 -4.60
N PHE A 54 3.62 -18.98 -3.30
CA PHE A 54 3.55 -17.71 -2.56
C PHE A 54 4.83 -16.86 -2.75
N ILE A 55 6.02 -17.45 -2.55
CA ILE A 55 7.30 -16.73 -2.64
C ILE A 55 7.57 -16.23 -4.06
N TYR A 56 7.36 -17.06 -5.09
CA TYR A 56 7.76 -16.71 -6.46
C TYR A 56 6.69 -15.94 -7.23
N ASP A 57 5.42 -16.21 -6.98
CA ASP A 57 4.32 -15.64 -7.77
C ASP A 57 3.69 -14.44 -7.04
N ASP A 58 3.41 -14.56 -5.73
CA ASP A 58 2.60 -13.57 -5.02
C ASP A 58 3.44 -12.43 -4.44
N VAL A 59 4.54 -12.75 -3.77
CA VAL A 59 5.40 -11.75 -3.09
C VAL A 59 5.86 -10.63 -4.02
N PRO A 60 6.20 -10.86 -5.31
CA PRO A 60 6.50 -9.76 -6.23
C PRO A 60 5.37 -8.73 -6.40
N ALA A 61 4.11 -9.09 -6.13
CA ALA A 61 2.97 -8.18 -6.18
C ALA A 61 2.87 -7.30 -4.92
N TYR A 62 3.65 -7.53 -3.87
CA TYR A 62 3.61 -6.76 -2.62
C TYR A 62 4.69 -5.66 -2.55
N ASN A 63 4.37 -4.58 -1.85
CA ASN A 63 5.29 -3.49 -1.50
C ASN A 63 6.06 -3.82 -0.22
N ASN A 64 7.23 -3.21 -0.03
CA ASN A 64 8.00 -3.27 1.21
C ASN A 64 8.34 -4.69 1.68
N ILE A 65 8.49 -5.63 0.74
CA ILE A 65 8.90 -7.00 1.02
C ILE A 65 10.03 -7.43 0.08
N GLU A 66 11.04 -8.08 0.64
CA GLU A 66 12.19 -8.58 -0.11
C GLU A 66 12.31 -10.11 0.04
N ILE A 67 12.87 -10.79 -0.97
CA ILE A 67 13.16 -12.22 -0.92
C ILE A 67 14.68 -12.40 -0.84
N MET A 68 15.15 -13.10 0.19
CA MET A 68 16.54 -13.48 0.38
C MET A 68 16.70 -14.99 0.39
N PHE A 69 17.47 -15.50 -0.57
CA PHE A 69 17.80 -16.92 -0.61
C PHE A 69 19.08 -17.22 0.19
N ILE A 70 18.92 -17.93 1.30
CA ILE A 70 19.99 -18.32 2.22
C ILE A 70 20.10 -19.84 2.23
N GLY A 71 21.30 -20.36 1.93
CA GLY A 71 21.54 -21.81 1.84
C GLY A 71 21.18 -22.53 3.14
N GLY A 72 20.30 -23.53 3.05
CA GLY A 72 19.85 -24.34 4.19
C GLY A 72 18.86 -23.68 5.15
N ALA A 73 18.48 -22.41 4.93
CA ALA A 73 17.49 -21.74 5.78
C ALA A 73 16.08 -22.31 5.57
N PRO A 74 15.28 -22.50 6.63
CA PRO A 74 13.85 -22.76 6.51
C PRO A 74 13.13 -21.55 5.89
N PRO A 75 11.95 -21.72 5.29
CA PRO A 75 11.17 -20.58 4.82
C PRO A 75 10.58 -19.80 6.01
N GLU A 76 10.98 -18.54 6.13
CA GLU A 76 10.56 -17.66 7.23
C GLU A 76 10.19 -16.27 6.72
N LEU A 77 9.11 -15.72 7.27
CA LEU A 77 8.70 -14.32 7.12
C LEU A 77 9.27 -13.53 8.29
N VAL A 78 10.17 -12.59 7.98
CA VAL A 78 10.85 -11.70 8.92
C VAL A 78 10.21 -10.32 8.82
N LEU A 79 9.62 -9.84 9.91
CA LEU A 79 8.92 -8.57 9.99
C LEU A 79 9.86 -7.52 10.59
N LEU A 80 10.02 -6.41 9.88
CA LEU A 80 11.01 -5.39 10.16
C LEU A 80 10.32 -4.05 10.48
N ASN A 81 10.88 -3.33 11.44
CA ASN A 81 10.49 -1.94 11.67
C ASN A 81 11.15 -0.98 10.66
N LYS A 82 10.89 0.32 10.80
CA LYS A 82 11.45 1.38 9.95
C LYS A 82 12.99 1.46 9.95
N ASP A 83 13.63 0.98 11.02
CA ASP A 83 15.09 0.97 11.17
C ASP A 83 15.70 -0.34 10.65
N ASN A 84 14.90 -1.17 9.95
CA ASN A 84 15.24 -2.51 9.46
C ASN A 84 15.68 -3.48 10.58
N VAL A 85 15.17 -3.28 11.79
CA VAL A 85 15.37 -4.19 12.91
C VAL A 85 14.24 -5.22 12.94
N GLU A 86 14.61 -6.48 13.13
CA GLU A 86 13.68 -7.60 13.29
C GLU A 86 12.79 -7.41 14.53
N VAL A 87 11.48 -7.37 14.28
CA VAL A 87 10.44 -7.29 15.32
C VAL A 87 9.88 -8.68 15.60
N GLU A 88 9.64 -9.46 14.55
CA GLU A 88 9.03 -10.78 14.64
C GLU A 88 9.51 -11.66 13.47
N ARG A 89 9.60 -12.97 13.70
CA ARG A 89 9.96 -13.98 12.70
C ARG A 89 8.98 -15.14 12.78
N ILE A 90 8.41 -15.48 11.64
CA ILE A 90 7.36 -16.48 11.52
C ILE A 90 7.86 -17.56 10.57
N ASN A 91 7.92 -18.80 11.05
CA ASN A 91 8.17 -19.94 10.19
C ASN A 91 6.91 -20.23 9.35
N ILE A 92 7.03 -20.10 8.03
CA ILE A 92 5.90 -20.24 7.10
C ILE A 92 5.74 -21.67 6.52
N GLU A 93 6.58 -22.63 6.94
CA GLU A 93 6.55 -24.03 6.47
C GLU A 93 5.19 -24.73 6.71
N LYS A 94 4.46 -24.30 7.73
CA LYS A 94 3.15 -24.88 8.12
C LYS A 94 1.95 -24.18 7.49
N TYR A 95 2.16 -23.12 6.71
CA TYR A 95 1.10 -22.30 6.15
C TYR A 95 0.90 -22.66 4.68
N ASN A 96 -0.34 -22.58 4.19
CA ASN A 96 -0.61 -22.62 2.75
C ASN A 96 -0.43 -21.23 2.11
N ARG A 97 -0.62 -21.16 0.78
CA ARG A 97 -0.43 -19.93 -0.01
C ARG A 97 -1.37 -18.81 0.45
N GLU A 98 -2.64 -19.11 0.67
CA GLU A 98 -3.65 -18.14 1.12
C GLU A 98 -3.32 -17.60 2.51
N GLU A 99 -2.99 -18.48 3.46
CA GLU A 99 -2.64 -18.09 4.83
C GLU A 99 -1.35 -17.24 4.85
N CYS A 100 -0.38 -17.50 3.95
CA CYS A 100 0.80 -16.65 3.79
C CYS A 100 0.43 -15.24 3.30
N ASN A 101 -0.46 -15.13 2.31
CA ASN A 101 -0.97 -13.84 1.84
C ASN A 101 -1.77 -13.11 2.94
N GLU A 102 -2.53 -13.84 3.75
CA GLU A 102 -3.22 -13.29 4.93
C GLU A 102 -2.24 -12.76 5.98
N LEU A 103 -1.09 -13.42 6.20
CA LEU A 103 -0.04 -12.88 7.08
C LEU A 103 0.45 -11.51 6.58
N LEU A 104 0.74 -11.38 5.29
CA LEU A 104 1.17 -10.08 4.73
C LEU A 104 0.12 -8.98 4.96
N ARG A 105 -1.16 -9.28 4.67
CA ARG A 105 -2.27 -8.35 4.91
C ARG A 105 -2.42 -7.99 6.39
N LYS A 106 -2.35 -8.99 7.28
CA LYS A 106 -2.44 -8.81 8.74
C LYS A 106 -1.37 -7.86 9.27
N TYR A 107 -0.17 -7.91 8.72
CA TYR A 107 0.94 -7.05 9.13
C TYR A 107 1.05 -5.74 8.33
N GLY A 108 0.04 -5.43 7.50
CA GLY A 108 -0.04 -4.16 6.77
C GLY A 108 0.88 -4.07 5.55
N ILE A 109 1.40 -5.20 5.07
CA ILE A 109 2.16 -5.28 3.82
C ILE A 109 1.14 -5.29 2.69
N LYS A 110 1.06 -4.17 1.95
CA LYS A 110 0.06 -3.96 0.89
C LYS A 110 0.56 -4.45 -0.46
N LYS A 111 -0.37 -4.90 -1.31
CA LYS A 111 -0.11 -5.10 -2.75
C LYS A 111 0.28 -3.79 -3.43
N LYS A 112 0.96 -3.91 -4.56
CA LYS A 112 1.30 -2.82 -5.48
C LYS A 112 0.04 -2.38 -6.20
N ILE A 113 -0.16 -1.08 -6.24
CA ILE A 113 -1.17 -0.47 -7.09
C ILE A 113 -0.63 -0.52 -8.52
N THR A 114 -1.37 -1.13 -9.43
CA THR A 114 -0.98 -1.23 -10.85
C THR A 114 -2.05 -0.67 -11.79
N LYS A 115 -3.30 -0.64 -11.32
CA LYS A 115 -4.48 -0.14 -12.04
C LYS A 115 -5.29 0.79 -11.15
N ALA A 116 -6.11 1.61 -11.79
CA ALA A 116 -7.13 2.42 -11.14
C ALA A 116 -8.46 2.34 -11.90
N LEU A 117 -9.56 2.49 -11.18
CA LEU A 117 -10.91 2.56 -11.72
C LEU A 117 -11.60 3.78 -11.14
N VAL A 118 -12.23 4.59 -11.99
CA VAL A 118 -13.13 5.65 -11.54
C VAL A 118 -14.55 5.23 -11.78
N GLU A 119 -15.31 5.10 -10.70
CA GLU A 119 -16.74 4.88 -10.75
C GLU A 119 -17.48 6.19 -10.52
N SER A 120 -18.38 6.57 -11.43
CA SER A 120 -19.14 7.81 -11.25
C SER A 120 -20.44 7.79 -12.03
N CYS A 121 -21.38 8.66 -11.71
CA CYS A 121 -22.46 8.95 -12.63
C CYS A 121 -21.96 9.78 -13.83
N SER A 122 -22.42 9.46 -15.04
CA SER A 122 -22.08 10.24 -16.25
C SER A 122 -22.65 11.67 -16.23
N GLY A 123 -23.56 11.99 -15.31
CA GLY A 123 -24.23 13.28 -15.22
C GLY A 123 -24.89 13.57 -13.86
N CYS A 124 -25.70 14.63 -13.80
CA CYS A 124 -26.36 15.19 -12.61
C CYS A 124 -25.40 15.68 -11.50
N LYS A 125 -24.64 14.80 -10.85
CA LYS A 125 -23.73 15.16 -9.73
C LYS A 125 -22.45 15.81 -10.23
N LEU A 126 -21.81 15.22 -11.25
CA LEU A 126 -20.59 15.75 -11.88
C LEU A 126 -20.76 17.17 -12.45
N ASN A 127 -21.96 17.56 -12.88
CA ASN A 127 -22.20 18.92 -13.37
C ASN A 127 -22.02 19.99 -12.29
N ARG A 128 -22.11 19.62 -11.01
CA ARG A 128 -21.86 20.52 -9.86
C ARG A 128 -20.41 20.43 -9.36
N LEU A 129 -19.71 19.35 -9.71
CA LEU A 129 -18.32 19.06 -9.32
C LEU A 129 -17.39 19.28 -10.51
N LYS A 130 -17.20 20.56 -10.88
CA LYS A 130 -16.46 20.92 -12.10
C LYS A 130 -15.05 20.33 -12.12
N ASP A 131 -14.35 20.39 -10.99
CA ASP A 131 -12.99 19.89 -10.84
C ASP A 131 -12.90 18.37 -11.09
N VAL A 132 -13.79 17.60 -10.46
CA VAL A 132 -13.88 16.14 -10.64
C VAL A 132 -14.32 15.80 -12.07
N LYS A 133 -15.24 16.57 -12.64
CA LYS A 133 -15.68 16.38 -14.02
C LYS A 133 -14.54 16.59 -15.01
N ASP A 134 -13.79 17.67 -14.87
CA ASP A 134 -12.65 17.95 -15.73
C ASP A 134 -11.55 16.88 -15.54
N PHE A 135 -11.31 16.43 -14.31
CA PHE A 135 -10.43 15.28 -14.06
C PHE A 135 -10.87 14.04 -14.84
N ILE A 136 -12.15 13.64 -14.74
CA ILE A 136 -12.67 12.44 -15.38
C ILE A 136 -12.63 12.51 -16.91
N TYR A 137 -13.13 13.61 -17.49
CA TYR A 137 -13.30 13.69 -18.94
C TYR A 137 -12.08 14.21 -19.69
N VAL A 138 -11.20 14.96 -19.03
CA VAL A 138 -10.03 15.59 -19.67
C VAL A 138 -8.74 14.91 -19.25
N ASP A 139 -8.54 14.65 -17.95
CA ASP A 139 -7.25 14.16 -17.47
C ASP A 139 -7.13 12.64 -17.57
N ILE A 140 -8.13 11.86 -17.14
CA ILE A 140 -8.07 10.39 -17.13
C ILE A 140 -7.63 9.79 -18.48
N PRO A 141 -8.12 10.25 -19.65
CA PRO A 141 -7.66 9.73 -20.95
C PRO A 141 -6.14 9.82 -21.17
N THR A 142 -5.47 10.73 -20.46
CA THR A 142 -4.01 10.94 -20.53
C THR A 142 -3.21 10.02 -19.61
N TYR A 143 -3.86 9.22 -18.76
CA TYR A 143 -3.22 8.28 -17.85
C TYR A 143 -3.31 6.83 -18.36
N SER A 144 -2.28 6.03 -18.09
CA SER A 144 -2.26 4.61 -18.41
C SER A 144 -2.86 3.79 -17.26
N ASN A 145 -3.39 2.60 -17.55
CA ASN A 145 -3.93 1.66 -16.55
C ASN A 145 -5.03 2.25 -15.66
N ILE A 146 -5.85 3.14 -16.23
CA ILE A 146 -7.01 3.69 -15.56
C ILE A 146 -8.24 3.54 -16.45
N GLU A 147 -9.35 3.11 -15.84
CA GLU A 147 -10.64 2.93 -16.50
C GLU A 147 -11.70 3.81 -15.85
N VAL A 148 -12.76 4.11 -16.59
CA VAL A 148 -13.92 4.86 -16.10
C VAL A 148 -15.17 4.04 -16.30
N ASN A 149 -15.88 3.76 -15.22
CA ASN A 149 -17.16 3.07 -15.23
C ASN A 149 -18.27 4.06 -14.84
N PHE A 150 -19.23 4.24 -15.75
CA PHE A 150 -20.35 5.15 -15.51
C PHE A 150 -21.57 4.43 -14.96
N ILE A 151 -21.83 4.59 -13.65
CA ILE A 151 -22.95 3.98 -12.93
C ILE A 151 -24.00 5.05 -12.62
N GLY A 152 -25.25 4.81 -13.01
CA GLY A 152 -26.35 5.75 -12.80
C GLY A 152 -26.56 6.09 -11.32
N GLY A 153 -26.34 7.36 -10.96
CA GLY A 153 -26.57 7.86 -9.59
C GLY A 153 -25.43 7.62 -8.60
N ALA A 154 -24.33 6.97 -9.00
CA ALA A 154 -23.17 6.75 -8.15
C ALA A 154 -22.41 8.07 -7.85
N SER A 155 -21.85 8.15 -6.65
CA SER A 155 -20.86 9.17 -6.29
C SER A 155 -19.55 8.93 -7.07
N PRO A 156 -18.77 9.97 -7.40
CA PRO A 156 -17.47 9.80 -8.02
C PRO A 156 -16.46 9.22 -7.02
N GLU A 157 -16.01 8.00 -7.26
CA GLU A 157 -15.02 7.29 -6.46
C GLU A 157 -13.84 6.88 -7.32
N LEU A 158 -12.63 6.94 -6.75
CA LEU A 158 -11.41 6.40 -7.34
C LEU A 158 -11.00 5.16 -6.54
N ILE A 159 -10.86 4.05 -7.25
CA ILE A 159 -10.55 2.74 -6.71
C ILE A 159 -9.17 2.35 -7.24
N PHE A 160 -8.21 2.13 -6.35
CA PHE A 160 -6.89 1.60 -6.72
C PHE A 160 -6.90 0.09 -6.61
N MET A 161 -6.35 -0.58 -7.63
CA MET A 161 -6.35 -2.03 -7.72
C MET A 161 -4.95 -2.60 -7.96
N SER A 162 -4.77 -3.84 -7.55
CA SER A 162 -3.62 -4.67 -7.93
C SER A 162 -3.74 -5.16 -9.38
N ASP A 163 -2.73 -5.91 -9.81
CA ASP A 163 -2.70 -6.56 -11.12
C ASP A 163 -3.72 -7.70 -11.26
N ASP A 164 -4.04 -8.38 -10.16
CA ASP A 164 -5.07 -9.42 -10.05
C ASP A 164 -6.49 -8.88 -9.75
N ASP A 165 -6.71 -7.58 -9.97
CA ASP A 165 -7.99 -6.89 -9.79
C ASP A 165 -8.55 -6.93 -8.34
N GLU A 166 -7.67 -7.08 -7.35
CA GLU A 166 -8.02 -6.87 -5.93
C GLU A 166 -8.08 -5.36 -5.63
N GLU A 167 -9.19 -4.90 -5.05
CA GLU A 167 -9.38 -3.52 -4.61
C GLU A 167 -8.51 -3.24 -3.37
N ILE A 168 -7.58 -2.29 -3.49
CA ILE A 168 -6.62 -1.93 -2.44
C ILE A 168 -7.10 -0.74 -1.62
N GLU A 169 -7.62 0.29 -2.29
CA GLU A 169 -7.99 1.56 -1.66
C GLU A 169 -9.11 2.27 -2.44
N HIS A 170 -10.03 2.89 -1.70
CA HIS A 170 -11.14 3.68 -2.25
C HIS A 170 -11.01 5.12 -1.75
N VAL A 171 -11.19 6.07 -2.66
CA VAL A 171 -11.13 7.50 -2.36
C VAL A 171 -12.36 8.20 -2.93
N ASP A 172 -13.08 8.89 -2.06
CA ASP A 172 -14.16 9.80 -2.45
C ASP A 172 -13.55 11.03 -3.15
N LEU A 173 -13.96 11.26 -4.40
CA LEU A 173 -13.46 12.38 -5.20
C LEU A 173 -14.24 13.68 -4.98
N GLU A 174 -15.43 13.63 -4.38
CA GLU A 174 -16.28 14.82 -4.19
C GLU A 174 -15.61 15.99 -3.46
N PRO A 175 -14.87 15.78 -2.36
CA PRO A 175 -14.24 16.88 -1.65
C PRO A 175 -12.96 17.38 -2.32
N LEU A 176 -12.49 16.71 -3.39
CA LEU A 176 -11.16 16.94 -3.96
C LEU A 176 -11.20 17.92 -5.13
N THR A 177 -10.16 18.73 -5.22
CA THR A 177 -9.86 19.55 -6.38
C THR A 177 -9.29 18.72 -7.52
N ARG A 178 -9.33 19.26 -8.74
CA ARG A 178 -8.77 18.59 -9.93
C ARG A 178 -7.30 18.24 -9.75
N LYS A 179 -6.54 19.12 -9.09
CA LYS A 179 -5.11 18.91 -8.80
C LYS A 179 -4.92 17.77 -7.81
N GLU A 180 -5.70 17.72 -6.73
CA GLU A 180 -5.62 16.63 -5.74
C GLU A 180 -5.96 15.28 -6.37
N CYS A 181 -6.94 15.21 -7.26
CA CYS A 181 -7.24 13.98 -8.01
C CYS A 181 -6.06 13.51 -8.88
N ASN A 182 -5.41 14.43 -9.60
CA ASN A 182 -4.23 14.10 -10.41
C ASN A 182 -3.03 13.69 -9.52
N ASP A 183 -2.84 14.38 -8.39
CA ASP A 183 -1.80 14.07 -7.42
C ASP A 183 -2.00 12.66 -6.83
N LEU A 184 -3.25 12.24 -6.57
CA LEU A 184 -3.56 10.87 -6.12
C LEU A 184 -3.08 9.81 -7.12
N LEU A 185 -3.33 10.00 -8.42
CA LEU A 185 -2.85 9.06 -9.44
C LEU A 185 -1.32 8.97 -9.45
N ILE A 186 -0.65 10.12 -9.51
CA ILE A 186 0.81 10.18 -9.61
C ILE A 186 1.47 9.60 -8.35
N ASN A 187 0.99 9.98 -7.16
CA ASN A 187 1.56 9.52 -5.89
C ASN A 187 1.36 8.03 -5.65
N ASN A 188 0.33 7.43 -6.26
CA ASN A 188 0.08 5.99 -6.22
C ASN A 188 0.66 5.23 -7.43
N GLY A 189 1.52 5.88 -8.23
CA GLY A 189 2.27 5.22 -9.31
C GLY A 189 1.53 5.07 -10.64
N ILE A 190 0.33 5.64 -10.77
CA ILE A 190 -0.40 5.69 -12.04
C ILE A 190 0.22 6.78 -12.90
N ARG A 191 0.91 6.36 -13.97
CA ARG A 191 1.65 7.26 -14.85
C ARG A 191 0.78 7.85 -15.95
N LYS A 192 1.21 9.00 -16.46
CA LYS A 192 0.70 9.54 -17.73
C LYS A 192 1.20 8.70 -18.90
N LYS A 193 0.37 8.58 -19.93
CA LYS A 193 0.73 7.97 -21.21
C LYS A 193 1.86 8.76 -21.87
N ASN A 194 2.71 8.06 -22.59
CA ASN A 194 3.70 8.71 -23.45
C ASN A 194 3.06 9.15 -24.78
N GLU A 195 3.81 9.92 -25.59
CA GLU A 195 3.30 10.43 -26.87
C GLU A 195 2.86 9.31 -27.82
N ASP A 196 3.61 8.21 -27.88
CA ASP A 196 3.29 7.07 -28.73
C ASP A 196 1.95 6.42 -28.33
N GLU A 197 1.76 6.14 -27.05
CA GLU A 197 0.51 5.58 -26.49
C GLU A 197 -0.70 6.47 -26.80
N LEU A 198 -0.54 7.80 -26.73
CA LEU A 198 -1.60 8.75 -27.08
C LEU A 198 -1.95 8.72 -28.57
N LEU A 199 -0.95 8.60 -29.44
CA LEU A 199 -1.14 8.50 -30.90
C LEU A 199 -1.85 7.20 -31.29
N TRP A 200 -1.49 6.09 -30.64
CA TRP A 200 -2.14 4.79 -30.85
C TRP A 200 -3.62 4.83 -30.50
N ASP A 201 -4.00 5.46 -29.39
CA ASP A 201 -5.41 5.59 -28.99
C ASP A 201 -6.24 6.43 -29.96
N GLN A 202 -5.66 7.53 -30.46
CA GLN A 202 -6.31 8.37 -31.48
C GLN A 202 -6.59 7.57 -32.76
N SER A 203 -5.63 6.76 -33.22
CA SER A 203 -5.80 5.94 -34.43
C SER A 203 -6.89 4.87 -34.30
N LYS A 204 -7.13 4.34 -33.10
CA LYS A 204 -8.19 3.35 -32.84
C LYS A 204 -9.59 3.96 -32.83
N ALA A 205 -9.73 5.22 -32.42
CA ALA A 205 -11.02 5.89 -32.36
C ALA A 205 -11.57 6.29 -33.75
N GLU A 206 -10.71 6.29 -34.77
CA GLU A 206 -11.07 6.64 -36.16
C GLU A 206 -11.42 5.43 -37.04
N LEU A 207 -11.33 4.20 -36.52
CA LEU A 207 -11.69 2.93 -37.17
C LEU A 207 -13.08 2.46 -36.75
#